data_AF-A0A803J3F6-F1
#
_entry.id   AF-A0A803J3F6-F1
#
_cell.length_a   1.000
_cell.length_b   1.000
_cell.length_c   1.000
_cell.angle_alpha   90.00
_cell.angle_beta   90.00
_cell.angle_gamma   90.00
#
_symmetry.space_group_name_H-M   'P 1'
#
loop_
_entity.id
_entity.type
_entity.pdbx_description
1 polymer ?
#
loop_
_entity_poly.entity_id
_entity_poly.type
_entity_poly.pdbx_seq_one_letter_code
_entity_poly.pdbx_strand_id
1 'polypeptide(L)'
;MADAAARFRANRRKRLARLFRRFPEIASPRLPSRRRLTCSPVGWQREGNSGRLVARDSMENFPDDILIRILSEIPAEELVLVCRLVCSQWKNIIDGLDFWQTKCMQDCFMETELEKEPINWKTVYFLNKRKRNLLKNNSGEEEFDYWEDLNYGGDGWKIEDLPGDNGNDFPFEGIKKYFATSFEWCSKSQLIDLLSEGYWEDLLDTDQPNILIEDWYAARSDSGCLYELCVQLLSDNKDIITEYKSEIITIPQFSDASWNQINHTFSGYGPGVRFIRFQHGGQDSVFWKGWYGVRVTNSSVTIQP
;
A
#
# COMPACT_ATOMS: atom_id res chain seq x y z
N MET A 1 29.52 18.69 -30.03
CA MET A 1 28.88 18.00 -28.88
C MET A 1 28.37 18.92 -27.76
N ALA A 2 28.75 20.21 -27.70
CA ALA A 2 28.20 21.14 -26.68
C ALA A 2 26.84 21.79 -27.04
N ASP A 3 26.48 21.84 -28.33
CA ASP A 3 25.27 22.54 -28.80
C ASP A 3 23.97 21.69 -28.73
N ALA A 4 24.09 20.36 -28.64
CA ALA A 4 22.94 19.46 -28.48
C ALA A 4 22.35 19.48 -27.06
N ALA A 5 23.20 19.62 -26.04
CA ALA A 5 22.79 19.66 -24.63
C ALA A 5 22.06 20.98 -24.26
N ALA A 6 22.40 22.09 -24.92
CA ALA A 6 21.74 23.39 -24.72
C ALA A 6 20.32 23.40 -25.32
N ARG A 7 20.14 22.78 -26.49
CA ARG A 7 18.82 22.66 -27.16
C ARG A 7 17.87 21.73 -26.41
N PHE A 8 18.38 20.71 -25.71
CA PHE A 8 17.57 19.82 -24.86
C PHE A 8 17.07 20.53 -23.58
N ARG A 9 17.90 21.39 -22.97
CA ARG A 9 17.53 22.20 -21.78
C ARG A 9 16.46 23.25 -22.08
N ALA A 10 16.48 23.87 -23.26
CA ALA A 10 15.49 24.88 -23.66
C ALA A 10 14.09 24.30 -23.95
N ASN A 11 14.02 23.07 -24.46
CA ASN A 11 12.74 22.40 -24.75
C ASN A 11 12.03 21.85 -23.50
N ARG A 12 12.74 21.60 -22.38
CA ARG A 12 12.13 21.20 -21.09
C ARG A 12 11.37 22.34 -20.39
N ARG A 13 11.91 23.57 -20.41
CA ARG A 13 11.24 24.74 -19.79
C ARG A 13 9.89 25.08 -20.45
N LYS A 14 9.75 24.82 -21.76
CA LYS A 14 8.49 25.06 -22.50
C LYS A 14 7.43 23.95 -22.30
N ARG A 15 7.82 22.74 -21.88
CA ARG A 15 6.89 21.65 -21.53
C ARG A 15 6.29 21.81 -20.13
N LEU A 16 7.09 22.28 -19.17
CA LEU A 16 6.62 22.62 -17.80
C LEU A 16 5.50 23.67 -17.81
N ALA A 17 5.59 24.71 -18.64
CA ALA A 17 4.55 25.74 -18.73
C ALA A 17 3.23 25.27 -19.39
N ARG A 18 3.21 24.11 -20.08
CA ARG A 18 2.00 23.57 -20.73
C ARG A 18 1.24 22.57 -19.86
N LEU A 19 1.89 21.96 -18.86
CA LEU A 19 1.23 21.03 -17.93
C LEU A 19 0.37 21.76 -16.88
N PHE A 20 0.68 23.01 -16.54
CA PHE A 20 -0.13 23.85 -15.65
C PHE A 20 -1.46 24.38 -16.26
N ARG A 21 -1.86 23.96 -17.47
CA ARG A 21 -3.05 24.49 -18.18
C ARG A 21 -4.15 23.49 -18.52
N ARG A 22 -4.08 22.25 -18.06
CA ARG A 22 -5.17 21.29 -18.23
C ARG A 22 -5.33 20.49 -16.95
N PHE A 23 -6.30 20.85 -16.11
CA PHE A 23 -7.40 20.01 -15.63
C PHE A 23 -8.34 20.87 -14.75
N PRO A 24 -9.65 20.56 -14.72
CA PRO A 24 -10.70 21.49 -14.30
C PRO A 24 -10.90 21.54 -12.77
N GLU A 25 -11.43 22.68 -12.32
CA GLU A 25 -11.76 23.00 -10.93
C GLU A 25 -12.76 22.00 -10.32
N ILE A 26 -12.37 21.38 -9.19
CA ILE A 26 -13.30 20.76 -8.26
C ILE A 26 -13.44 21.71 -7.08
N ALA A 27 -14.67 22.18 -6.86
CA ALA A 27 -15.04 23.18 -5.89
C ALA A 27 -14.96 22.69 -4.44
N SER A 28 -14.51 23.57 -3.54
CA SER A 28 -14.69 23.47 -2.09
C SER A 28 -14.71 24.85 -1.41
N PRO A 29 -15.30 24.98 -0.21
CA PRO A 29 -16.15 26.12 0.15
C PRO A 29 -15.43 27.36 0.71
N ARG A 30 -16.17 28.47 0.66
CA ARG A 30 -15.77 29.85 0.97
C ARG A 30 -15.36 30.04 2.44
N LEU A 31 -14.21 30.68 2.65
CA LEU A 31 -13.85 31.37 3.89
C LEU A 31 -13.91 32.91 3.70
N PRO A 32 -14.13 33.70 4.77
CA PRO A 32 -14.63 35.06 4.66
C PRO A 32 -13.55 36.10 4.32
N SER A 33 -14.01 37.14 3.64
CA SER A 33 -13.26 38.28 3.11
C SER A 33 -12.36 38.99 4.12
N ARG A 34 -11.08 39.16 3.77
CA ARG A 34 -10.24 40.23 4.34
C ARG A 34 -10.09 41.38 3.35
N ARG A 35 -10.17 42.58 3.94
CA ARG A 35 -10.38 43.90 3.33
C ARG A 35 -9.26 44.27 2.36
N ARG A 36 -9.65 44.89 1.24
CA ARG A 36 -8.76 45.57 0.29
C ARG A 36 -8.15 46.79 0.97
N LEU A 37 -6.82 46.87 0.97
CA LEU A 37 -6.11 48.13 1.06
C LEU A 37 -5.65 48.48 -0.36
N THR A 38 -6.27 49.51 -0.91
CA THR A 38 -5.92 50.12 -2.19
C THR A 38 -4.77 51.10 -2.00
N CYS A 39 -3.66 50.91 -2.71
CA CYS A 39 -2.69 51.98 -2.98
C CYS A 39 -2.52 52.11 -4.49
N SER A 40 -2.81 53.31 -4.99
CA SER A 40 -2.73 53.72 -6.40
C SER A 40 -1.27 53.80 -6.89
N PRO A 41 -1.02 53.68 -8.22
CA PRO A 41 0.32 53.67 -8.77
C PRO A 41 0.88 55.10 -8.86
N VAL A 42 1.98 55.37 -8.15
CA VAL A 42 2.76 56.60 -8.34
C VAL A 42 3.85 56.33 -9.38
N GLY A 43 3.94 57.27 -10.32
CA GLY A 43 4.61 57.12 -11.61
C GLY A 43 6.13 56.98 -11.56
N TRP A 44 6.62 56.48 -12.70
CA TRP A 44 8.04 56.31 -13.00
C TRP A 44 8.73 57.67 -13.10
N GLN A 45 9.74 57.90 -12.26
CA GLN A 45 10.82 58.84 -12.55
C GLN A 45 12.14 58.06 -12.60
N ARG A 46 12.83 58.17 -13.74
CA ARG A 46 14.19 57.69 -13.92
C ARG A 46 15.13 58.70 -13.26
N GLU A 47 15.77 58.30 -12.18
CA GLU A 47 17.06 58.88 -11.79
C GLU A 47 18.08 57.76 -11.65
N GLY A 48 19.15 57.88 -12.42
CA GLY A 48 20.28 56.98 -12.34
C GLY A 48 21.03 57.26 -11.04
N ASN A 49 21.24 56.22 -10.25
CA ASN A 49 22.38 56.20 -9.36
C ASN A 49 22.82 54.77 -9.07
N SER A 50 24.13 54.59 -9.05
CA SER A 50 24.87 53.39 -8.69
C SER A 50 24.24 52.65 -7.50
N GLY A 51 23.63 51.50 -7.76
CA GLY A 51 22.98 50.67 -6.76
C GLY A 51 23.25 49.20 -7.04
N ARG A 52 24.15 48.63 -6.23
CA ARG A 52 24.37 47.21 -5.96
C ARG A 52 23.19 46.35 -6.43
N LEU A 53 23.44 45.40 -7.34
CA LEU A 53 22.51 44.30 -7.59
C LEU A 53 22.24 43.64 -6.24
N VAL A 54 21.10 43.96 -5.62
CA VAL A 54 20.55 43.16 -4.54
C VAL A 54 20.32 41.82 -5.20
N ALA A 55 21.10 40.82 -4.77
CA ALA A 55 20.91 39.45 -5.20
C ALA A 55 19.41 39.18 -5.09
N ARG A 56 18.76 38.77 -6.19
CA ARG A 56 17.48 38.07 -6.04
C ARG A 56 17.74 37.01 -5.01
N ASP A 57 17.08 37.06 -3.86
CA ASP A 57 17.17 36.02 -2.85
C ASP A 57 16.86 34.69 -3.56
N SER A 58 17.94 33.99 -3.90
CA SER A 58 17.87 32.68 -4.50
C SER A 58 17.36 31.79 -3.38
N MET A 59 16.40 30.91 -3.66
CA MET A 59 15.95 29.91 -2.68
C MET A 59 17.12 29.04 -2.16
N GLU A 60 18.28 29.10 -2.81
CA GLU A 60 19.56 28.50 -2.43
C GLU A 60 20.22 29.14 -1.20
N ASN A 61 19.69 30.27 -0.67
CA ASN A 61 20.21 30.94 0.53
C ASN A 61 19.38 30.68 1.80
N PHE A 62 18.29 29.90 1.71
CA PHE A 62 17.52 29.58 2.91
C PHE A 62 18.28 28.55 3.77
N PRO A 63 18.22 28.70 5.11
CA PRO A 63 18.63 27.67 6.05
C PRO A 63 17.92 26.33 5.78
N ASP A 64 18.61 25.22 6.03
CA ASP A 64 18.11 23.87 5.73
C ASP A 64 16.80 23.54 6.47
N ASP A 65 16.59 24.05 7.69
CA ASP A 65 15.35 23.87 8.46
C ASP A 65 14.12 24.51 7.79
N ILE A 66 14.31 25.67 7.15
CA ILE A 66 13.26 26.33 6.38
C ILE A 66 12.99 25.56 5.08
N LEU A 67 14.04 25.07 4.42
CA LEU A 67 13.89 24.25 3.22
C LEU A 67 13.21 22.91 3.52
N ILE A 68 13.54 22.25 4.64
CA ILE A 68 12.86 21.02 5.09
C ILE A 68 11.36 21.27 5.21
N ARG A 69 10.95 22.36 5.88
CA ARG A 69 9.54 22.73 6.03
C ARG A 69 8.83 23.05 4.72
N ILE A 70 9.52 23.71 3.79
CA ILE A 70 8.92 24.02 2.48
C ILE A 70 8.79 22.74 1.64
N LEU A 71 9.83 21.90 1.65
CA LEU A 71 9.88 20.67 0.88
C LEU A 71 8.94 19.60 1.47
N SER A 72 8.69 19.57 2.78
CA SER A 72 7.81 18.58 3.41
C SER A 72 6.35 18.72 2.97
N GLU A 73 5.93 19.92 2.52
CA GLU A 73 4.62 20.18 1.93
C GLU A 73 4.45 19.59 0.51
N ILE A 74 5.54 19.16 -0.13
CA ILE A 74 5.52 18.63 -1.49
C ILE A 74 5.21 17.12 -1.47
N PRO A 75 4.44 16.58 -2.43
CA PRO A 75 4.25 15.15 -2.58
C PRO A 75 5.58 14.38 -2.66
N ALA A 76 5.67 13.26 -1.94
CA ALA A 76 6.89 12.45 -1.82
C ALA A 76 7.45 11.98 -3.17
N GLU A 77 6.59 11.65 -4.12
CA GLU A 77 6.98 11.26 -5.47
C GLU A 77 7.68 12.41 -6.22
N GLU A 78 7.14 13.62 -6.12
CA GLU A 78 7.75 14.81 -6.73
C GLU A 78 9.07 15.18 -6.05
N LEU A 79 9.17 14.98 -4.74
CA LEU A 79 10.41 15.18 -4.00
C LEU A 79 11.55 14.33 -4.58
N VAL A 80 11.30 13.03 -4.74
CA VAL A 80 12.30 12.08 -5.22
C VAL A 80 12.62 12.23 -6.70
N LEU A 81 11.60 12.48 -7.54
CA LEU A 81 11.74 12.47 -9.00
C LEU A 81 12.12 13.83 -9.59
N VAL A 82 11.75 14.93 -8.92
CA VAL A 82 11.87 16.30 -9.46
C VAL A 82 12.71 17.18 -8.54
N CYS A 83 12.32 17.36 -7.28
CA CYS A 83 12.96 18.32 -6.36
C CYS A 83 14.42 17.95 -6.10
N ARG A 84 14.71 16.65 -5.96
CA ARG A 84 16.07 16.11 -5.83
C ARG A 84 17.00 16.50 -6.98
N LEU A 85 16.48 16.87 -8.16
CA LEU A 85 17.26 17.24 -9.34
C LEU A 85 17.44 18.76 -9.49
N VAL A 86 16.88 19.58 -8.59
CA VAL A 86 16.92 21.05 -8.68
C VAL A 86 18.33 21.57 -8.41
N CYS A 87 18.91 21.24 -7.26
CA CYS A 87 20.27 21.60 -6.88
C CYS A 87 20.86 20.60 -5.87
N SER A 88 22.16 20.71 -5.58
CA SER A 88 22.84 19.83 -4.63
C SER A 88 22.31 19.94 -3.20
N GLN A 89 21.93 21.14 -2.76
CA GLN A 89 21.37 21.35 -1.41
C GLN A 89 20.06 20.57 -1.24
N TRP A 90 19.13 20.70 -2.20
CA TRP A 90 17.85 19.98 -2.15
C TRP A 90 18.06 18.47 -2.22
N LYS A 91 19.00 18.01 -3.04
CA LYS A 91 19.39 16.59 -3.07
C LYS A 91 19.86 16.11 -1.69
N ASN A 92 20.74 16.85 -1.04
CA ASN A 92 21.29 16.47 0.27
C ASN A 92 20.21 16.44 1.35
N ILE A 93 19.29 17.41 1.35
CA ILE A 93 18.15 17.44 2.28
C ILE A 93 17.22 16.25 2.02
N ILE A 94 16.83 16.01 0.76
CA ILE A 94 15.88 14.95 0.39
C ILE A 94 16.49 13.54 0.57
N ASP A 95 17.80 13.38 0.42
CA ASP A 95 18.49 12.11 0.69
C ASP A 95 18.81 11.92 2.19
N GLY A 96 18.63 12.96 3.01
CA GLY A 96 18.90 12.94 4.45
C GLY A 96 17.79 12.26 5.26
N LEU A 97 18.17 11.62 6.38
CA LEU A 97 17.26 10.91 7.28
C LEU A 97 16.23 11.84 7.92
N ASP A 98 16.68 12.97 8.46
CA ASP A 98 15.89 13.92 9.25
C ASP A 98 14.68 14.48 8.47
N PHE A 99 14.83 14.62 7.15
CA PHE A 99 13.77 15.12 6.28
C PHE A 99 12.57 14.17 6.26
N TRP A 100 12.81 12.87 6.02
CA TRP A 100 11.75 11.87 5.94
C TRP A 100 11.16 11.55 7.31
N GLN A 101 11.96 11.62 8.37
CA GLN A 101 11.45 11.55 9.74
C GLN A 101 10.46 12.69 10.02
N THR A 102 10.83 13.93 9.69
CA THR A 102 9.95 15.10 9.82
C THR A 102 8.67 14.92 9.00
N LYS A 103 8.79 14.40 7.77
CA LYS A 103 7.63 14.16 6.91
C LYS A 103 6.72 13.04 7.44
N CYS A 104 7.28 11.97 7.99
CA CYS A 104 6.51 10.92 8.68
C CYS A 104 5.72 11.50 9.87
N MET A 105 6.34 12.36 10.69
CA MET A 105 5.65 13.02 11.80
C MET A 105 4.51 13.92 11.32
N GLN A 106 4.74 14.70 10.26
CA GLN A 106 3.75 15.60 9.68
C GLN A 106 2.56 14.86 9.08
N ASP A 107 2.81 13.74 8.40
CA ASP A 107 1.78 12.94 7.72
C ASP A 107 1.18 11.85 8.63
N CYS A 108 1.48 11.87 9.94
CA CYS A 108 1.02 10.90 10.94
C CYS A 108 1.38 9.43 10.66
N PHE A 109 2.53 9.18 10.02
CA PHE A 109 3.08 7.84 9.74
C PHE A 109 4.07 7.34 10.81
N MET A 110 4.11 7.99 11.96
CA MET A 110 4.85 7.49 13.12
C MET A 110 3.96 6.49 13.86
N GLU A 111 4.28 5.20 13.78
CA GLU A 111 3.73 4.22 14.72
C GLU A 111 4.40 4.42 16.10
N THR A 112 3.59 4.42 17.16
CA THR A 112 4.01 4.69 18.55
C THR A 112 4.97 3.64 19.14
N GLU A 113 5.25 2.55 18.43
CA GLU A 113 5.95 1.37 18.95
C GLU A 113 7.03 0.84 18.00
N LEU A 114 7.85 1.72 17.44
CA LEU A 114 9.09 1.26 16.79
C LEU A 114 10.05 0.78 17.88
N GLU A 115 10.19 -0.54 18.04
CA GLU A 115 11.16 -1.15 18.97
C GLU A 115 12.62 -0.74 18.66
N LYS A 116 12.89 -0.32 17.42
CA LYS A 116 14.19 0.15 16.94
C LYS A 116 14.01 1.33 15.99
N GLU A 117 14.93 2.29 16.05
CA GLU A 117 14.96 3.37 15.06
C GLU A 117 15.18 2.80 13.65
N PRO A 118 14.35 3.18 12.67
CA PRO A 118 14.46 2.66 11.32
C PRO A 118 15.72 3.19 10.64
N ILE A 119 16.40 2.29 9.93
CA ILE A 119 17.65 2.61 9.20
C ILE A 119 17.38 3.57 8.03
N ASN A 120 16.16 3.55 7.49
CA ASN A 120 15.79 4.33 6.31
C ASN A 120 14.37 4.90 6.43
N TRP A 121 14.25 6.12 6.97
CA TRP A 121 12.98 6.84 7.12
C TRP A 121 12.23 7.06 5.80
N LYS A 122 12.94 7.14 4.67
CA LYS A 122 12.30 7.26 3.35
C LYS A 122 11.54 5.99 2.98
N THR A 123 12.13 4.83 3.23
CA THR A 123 11.48 3.53 3.01
C THR A 123 10.25 3.41 3.91
N VAL A 124 10.40 3.68 5.21
CA VAL A 124 9.29 3.70 6.19
C VAL A 124 8.14 4.60 5.73
N TYR A 125 8.44 5.82 5.27
CA TYR A 125 7.44 6.74 4.77
C TYR A 125 6.63 6.14 3.61
N PHE A 126 7.32 5.60 2.62
CA PHE A 126 6.67 5.08 1.42
C PHE A 126 5.94 3.75 1.64
N LEU A 127 6.40 2.93 2.59
CA LEU A 127 5.70 1.72 3.03
C LEU A 127 4.42 2.07 3.78
N ASN A 128 4.48 2.98 4.76
CA ASN A 128 3.29 3.47 5.46
C ASN A 128 2.26 4.10 4.52
N LYS A 129 2.71 4.98 3.62
CA LYS A 129 1.84 5.61 2.61
C LYS A 129 1.12 4.58 1.71
N ARG A 130 1.72 3.40 1.50
CA ARG A 130 1.18 2.33 0.65
C ARG A 130 0.53 1.20 1.45
N LYS A 131 0.57 1.22 2.78
CA LYS A 131 0.06 0.14 3.64
C LYS A 131 -1.44 -0.02 3.42
N ARG A 132 -1.82 -1.16 2.84
CA ARG A 132 -3.19 -1.56 2.53
C ARG A 132 -3.22 -3.07 2.29
N ASN A 133 -4.40 -3.67 2.34
CA ASN A 133 -4.57 -5.04 1.88
C ASN A 133 -4.35 -5.11 0.36
N LEU A 134 -3.45 -6.00 -0.07
CA LEU A 134 -3.17 -6.26 -1.48
C LEU A 134 -4.11 -7.30 -2.09
N LEU A 135 -4.81 -8.08 -1.25
CA LEU A 135 -5.86 -8.97 -1.72
C LEU A 135 -7.12 -8.19 -2.08
N LYS A 136 -7.71 -8.55 -3.22
CA LYS A 136 -8.98 -8.03 -3.70
C LYS A 136 -10.12 -8.99 -3.36
N ASN A 137 -11.31 -8.45 -3.12
CA ASN A 137 -12.52 -9.20 -2.80
C ASN A 137 -12.29 -10.26 -1.69
N ASN A 138 -11.75 -9.82 -0.57
CA ASN A 138 -11.34 -10.69 0.54
C ASN A 138 -12.52 -11.29 1.35
N SER A 139 -13.75 -10.80 1.14
CA SER A 139 -14.94 -11.24 1.87
C SER A 139 -16.11 -11.70 0.99
N GLY A 140 -15.98 -11.70 -0.34
CA GLY A 140 -17.03 -12.18 -1.25
C GLY A 140 -18.11 -11.16 -1.61
N GLU A 141 -17.83 -9.86 -1.43
CA GLU A 141 -18.76 -8.80 -1.84
C GLU A 141 -18.89 -8.69 -3.36
N GLU A 142 -17.82 -9.02 -4.09
CA GLU A 142 -17.75 -9.03 -5.55
C GLU A 142 -17.77 -10.47 -6.08
N GLU A 143 -18.61 -11.32 -5.48
CA GLU A 143 -18.70 -12.75 -5.79
C GLU A 143 -17.31 -13.44 -5.77
N PHE A 144 -16.88 -14.03 -6.88
CA PHE A 144 -15.56 -14.65 -7.04
C PHE A 144 -14.59 -13.79 -7.87
N ASP A 145 -14.91 -12.52 -8.14
CA ASP A 145 -14.01 -11.65 -8.88
C ASP A 145 -12.64 -11.58 -8.19
N TYR A 146 -11.59 -11.47 -9.01
CA TYR A 146 -10.18 -11.47 -8.65
C TYR A 146 -9.61 -12.78 -8.08
N TRP A 147 -10.43 -13.78 -7.81
CA TRP A 147 -9.94 -15.11 -7.44
C TRP A 147 -9.69 -15.96 -8.69
N GLU A 148 -8.60 -16.73 -8.68
CA GLU A 148 -8.19 -17.64 -9.74
C GLU A 148 -7.96 -19.06 -9.21
N ASP A 149 -7.62 -20.00 -10.10
CA ASP A 149 -7.42 -21.43 -9.81
C ASP A 149 -8.51 -22.04 -8.89
N LEU A 150 -9.78 -21.69 -9.14
CA LEU A 150 -10.89 -22.17 -8.32
C LEU A 150 -11.09 -23.67 -8.53
N ASN A 151 -10.94 -24.42 -7.44
CA ASN A 151 -11.34 -25.81 -7.35
C ASN A 151 -12.70 -25.90 -6.66
N TYR A 152 -13.66 -26.58 -7.29
CA TYR A 152 -15.05 -26.70 -6.84
C TYR A 152 -15.36 -28.16 -6.44
N GLY A 153 -14.72 -28.66 -5.39
CA GLY A 153 -15.03 -29.98 -4.84
C GLY A 153 -16.47 -30.06 -4.34
N GLY A 154 -17.12 -31.22 -4.49
CA GLY A 154 -18.51 -31.42 -4.05
C GLY A 154 -19.50 -30.47 -4.73
N ASP A 155 -20.32 -29.76 -3.94
CA ASP A 155 -21.23 -28.70 -4.43
C ASP A 155 -20.51 -27.34 -4.62
N GLY A 156 -19.17 -27.31 -4.52
CA GLY A 156 -18.33 -26.16 -4.81
C GLY A 156 -18.32 -25.08 -3.72
N TRP A 157 -17.91 -23.88 -4.11
CA TRP A 157 -17.94 -22.71 -3.24
C TRP A 157 -19.32 -22.05 -3.21
N LYS A 158 -19.71 -21.53 -2.06
CA LYS A 158 -20.87 -20.64 -1.92
C LYS A 158 -20.51 -19.42 -1.11
N ILE A 159 -21.13 -18.29 -1.46
CA ILE A 159 -21.01 -17.05 -0.70
C ILE A 159 -22.27 -16.89 0.12
N GLU A 160 -22.09 -16.61 1.41
CA GLU A 160 -23.18 -16.48 2.38
C GLU A 160 -22.99 -15.23 3.23
N ASP A 161 -24.09 -14.68 3.72
CA ASP A 161 -24.09 -13.53 4.63
C ASP A 161 -23.79 -13.98 6.08
N LEU A 162 -23.21 -13.08 6.87
CA LEU A 162 -22.97 -13.25 8.29
C LEU A 162 -24.21 -12.83 9.13
N PRO A 163 -24.51 -13.52 10.24
CA PRO A 163 -23.91 -14.79 10.66
C PRO A 163 -24.45 -15.95 9.81
N GLY A 164 -23.56 -16.90 9.52
CA GLY A 164 -23.94 -18.13 8.82
C GLY A 164 -24.72 -19.10 9.70
N ASP A 165 -25.47 -20.03 9.08
CA ASP A 165 -26.17 -21.11 9.79
C ASP A 165 -25.24 -21.84 10.76
N ASN A 166 -25.66 -22.03 12.02
CA ASN A 166 -24.85 -22.73 13.03
C ASN A 166 -23.45 -22.10 13.25
N GLY A 167 -23.23 -20.84 12.88
CA GLY A 167 -22.00 -20.09 13.09
C GLY A 167 -22.16 -18.91 14.03
N ASN A 168 -21.03 -18.34 14.45
CA ASN A 168 -20.99 -17.11 15.22
C ASN A 168 -20.82 -15.88 14.30
N ASP A 169 -21.18 -14.71 14.83
CA ASP A 169 -20.83 -13.43 14.23
C ASP A 169 -19.31 -13.26 14.12
N PHE A 170 -18.88 -12.50 13.12
CA PHE A 170 -17.48 -12.15 12.94
C PHE A 170 -17.05 -11.13 14.02
N PRO A 171 -15.84 -11.25 14.61
CA PRO A 171 -15.43 -10.42 15.75
C PRO A 171 -15.24 -8.93 15.41
N PHE A 172 -15.17 -8.56 14.13
CA PHE A 172 -15.00 -7.18 13.68
C PHE A 172 -16.22 -6.68 12.90
N GLU A 173 -16.53 -5.40 13.08
CA GLU A 173 -17.54 -4.73 12.27
C GLU A 173 -17.07 -4.56 10.81
N GLY A 174 -18.03 -4.46 9.88
CA GLY A 174 -17.77 -4.15 8.47
C GLY A 174 -17.61 -5.38 7.56
N ILE A 175 -17.43 -6.58 8.11
CA ILE A 175 -17.46 -7.83 7.35
C ILE A 175 -18.89 -8.39 7.34
N LYS A 176 -19.43 -8.62 6.14
CA LYS A 176 -20.83 -9.05 5.97
C LYS A 176 -20.99 -10.42 5.33
N LYS A 177 -19.95 -10.93 4.68
CA LYS A 177 -19.99 -12.16 3.90
C LYS A 177 -18.76 -13.02 4.14
N TYR A 178 -18.88 -14.29 3.78
CA TYR A 178 -17.80 -15.26 3.75
C TYR A 178 -17.98 -16.25 2.60
N PHE A 179 -16.91 -16.98 2.29
CA PHE A 179 -16.91 -18.10 1.35
C PHE A 179 -17.02 -19.42 2.13
N ALA A 180 -17.94 -20.29 1.74
CA ALA A 180 -18.17 -21.62 2.32
C ALA A 180 -17.74 -22.72 1.35
N THR A 181 -17.02 -23.72 1.86
CA THR A 181 -16.64 -24.92 1.11
C THR A 181 -17.63 -26.08 1.29
N SER A 182 -17.54 -27.08 0.42
CA SER A 182 -18.42 -28.25 0.42
C SER A 182 -17.73 -29.48 1.05
N PHE A 183 -18.16 -30.68 0.67
CA PHE A 183 -17.72 -31.97 1.23
C PHE A 183 -16.49 -32.60 0.52
N GLU A 184 -16.01 -31.98 -0.54
CA GLU A 184 -14.68 -32.26 -1.11
C GLU A 184 -13.87 -30.96 -1.18
N TRP A 185 -12.55 -31.07 -1.29
CA TRP A 185 -11.64 -29.93 -1.29
C TRP A 185 -12.06 -28.85 -2.29
N CYS A 186 -12.35 -27.67 -1.76
CA CYS A 186 -12.48 -26.43 -2.51
C CYS A 186 -11.25 -25.57 -2.23
N SER A 187 -10.70 -24.94 -3.26
CA SER A 187 -9.58 -23.99 -3.12
C SER A 187 -9.75 -22.81 -4.06
N LYS A 188 -9.12 -21.68 -3.73
CA LYS A 188 -9.01 -20.50 -4.60
C LYS A 188 -7.70 -19.77 -4.32
N SER A 189 -7.16 -19.11 -5.33
CA SER A 189 -5.90 -18.37 -5.22
C SER A 189 -6.00 -16.94 -5.75
N GLN A 190 -5.02 -16.11 -5.43
CA GLN A 190 -4.81 -14.81 -6.06
C GLN A 190 -3.30 -14.54 -6.17
N LEU A 191 -2.85 -14.22 -7.38
CA LEU A 191 -1.48 -13.77 -7.64
C LEU A 191 -1.38 -12.24 -7.57
N ILE A 192 -0.58 -11.74 -6.64
CA ILE A 192 -0.31 -10.32 -6.44
C ILE A 192 1.01 -9.96 -7.14
N ASP A 193 0.99 -8.95 -8.00
CA ASP A 193 2.17 -8.35 -8.62
C ASP A 193 2.65 -7.15 -7.80
N LEU A 194 3.75 -7.31 -7.07
CA LEU A 194 4.26 -6.30 -6.15
C LEU A 194 4.74 -5.02 -6.85
N LEU A 195 5.29 -5.14 -8.07
CA LEU A 195 5.73 -3.98 -8.84
C LEU A 195 4.52 -3.14 -9.27
N SER A 196 3.46 -3.81 -9.72
CA SER A 196 2.21 -3.15 -10.11
C SER A 196 1.51 -2.48 -8.91
N GLU A 197 1.64 -3.06 -7.72
CA GLU A 197 1.14 -2.50 -6.46
C GLU A 197 2.04 -1.37 -5.89
N GLY A 198 3.15 -1.06 -6.56
CA GLY A 198 4.01 0.10 -6.31
C GLY A 198 5.21 -0.15 -5.42
N TYR A 199 5.59 -1.41 -5.19
CA TYR A 199 6.81 -1.81 -4.48
C TYR A 199 7.92 -2.05 -5.51
N TRP A 200 8.99 -1.28 -5.47
CA TRP A 200 10.04 -1.33 -6.49
C TRP A 200 11.11 -2.39 -6.18
N GLU A 201 11.88 -2.77 -7.20
CA GLU A 201 12.87 -3.86 -7.12
C GLU A 201 13.90 -3.67 -5.98
N ASP A 202 14.56 -2.52 -5.92
CA ASP A 202 15.57 -2.26 -4.87
C ASP A 202 15.01 -2.40 -3.44
N LEU A 203 13.75 -2.03 -3.21
CA LEU A 203 13.08 -2.20 -1.92
C LEU A 203 12.89 -3.68 -1.59
N LEU A 204 12.37 -4.46 -2.54
CA LEU A 204 12.11 -5.88 -2.35
C LEU A 204 13.41 -6.69 -2.25
N ASP A 205 14.46 -6.29 -2.95
CA ASP A 205 15.71 -7.03 -3.01
C ASP A 205 16.66 -6.68 -1.87
N THR A 206 16.71 -5.40 -1.46
CA THR A 206 17.66 -4.89 -0.47
C THR A 206 17.04 -4.72 0.91
N ASP A 207 15.93 -3.98 1.00
CA ASP A 207 15.29 -3.68 2.30
C ASP A 207 14.49 -4.88 2.81
N GLN A 208 13.93 -5.69 1.90
CA GLN A 208 13.13 -6.90 2.18
C GLN A 208 12.08 -6.67 3.28
N PRO A 209 11.17 -5.69 3.11
CA PRO A 209 10.18 -5.36 4.13
C PRO A 209 9.31 -6.58 4.46
N ASN A 210 8.93 -6.70 5.72
CA ASN A 210 8.13 -7.82 6.20
C ASN A 210 6.81 -7.91 5.45
N ILE A 211 6.44 -9.12 5.02
CA ILE A 211 5.18 -9.39 4.33
C ILE A 211 4.29 -10.15 5.31
N LEU A 212 3.27 -9.48 5.82
CA LEU A 212 2.29 -10.04 6.75
C LEU A 212 1.12 -10.62 5.97
N ILE A 213 0.84 -11.88 6.26
CA ILE A 213 -0.29 -12.67 5.76
C ILE A 213 -1.24 -12.91 6.90
N GLU A 214 -2.54 -12.71 6.67
CA GLU A 214 -3.59 -13.04 7.62
C GLU A 214 -4.76 -13.71 6.88
N ASP A 215 -5.41 -14.66 7.54
CA ASP A 215 -6.65 -15.23 7.04
C ASP A 215 -7.56 -15.65 8.20
N TRP A 216 -8.86 -15.62 7.97
CA TRP A 216 -9.84 -16.00 8.99
C TRP A 216 -10.66 -17.20 8.52
N TYR A 217 -10.80 -18.17 9.41
CA TYR A 217 -11.54 -19.39 9.13
C TYR A 217 -12.42 -19.84 10.30
N ALA A 218 -13.55 -20.47 9.97
CA ALA A 218 -14.48 -21.01 10.96
C ALA A 218 -15.18 -22.27 10.44
N ALA A 219 -15.59 -23.14 11.38
CA ALA A 219 -16.51 -24.24 11.09
C ALA A 219 -17.96 -23.83 11.38
N ARG A 220 -18.90 -24.71 11.02
CA ARG A 220 -20.21 -24.72 11.66
C ARG A 220 -20.14 -25.47 12.98
N SER A 221 -21.00 -25.15 13.94
CA SER A 221 -21.09 -25.93 15.19
C SER A 221 -21.59 -27.35 14.96
N ASP A 222 -22.41 -27.61 13.93
CA ASP A 222 -22.99 -28.91 13.62
C ASP A 222 -22.16 -29.76 12.64
N SER A 223 -21.01 -29.27 12.16
CA SER A 223 -20.15 -29.98 11.20
C SER A 223 -18.67 -29.75 11.49
N GLY A 224 -17.86 -30.81 11.39
CA GLY A 224 -16.42 -30.66 11.37
C GLY A 224 -15.91 -30.25 10.00
N CYS A 225 -14.74 -29.62 9.94
CA CYS A 225 -14.12 -29.22 8.68
C CYS A 225 -12.59 -29.28 8.72
N LEU A 226 -12.00 -29.23 7.53
CA LEU A 226 -10.56 -29.12 7.28
C LEU A 226 -10.26 -27.79 6.59
N TYR A 227 -9.11 -27.20 6.92
CA TYR A 227 -8.63 -25.95 6.34
C TYR A 227 -7.13 -26.02 6.05
N GLU A 228 -6.68 -25.42 4.95
CA GLU A 228 -5.27 -25.29 4.58
C GLU A 228 -5.02 -23.91 3.95
N LEU A 229 -3.90 -23.29 4.35
CA LEU A 229 -3.37 -22.05 3.77
C LEU A 229 -1.98 -22.32 3.18
N CYS A 230 -1.77 -21.86 1.95
CA CYS A 230 -0.48 -21.90 1.25
C CYS A 230 -0.19 -20.54 0.63
N VAL A 231 0.94 -19.94 0.99
CA VAL A 231 1.40 -18.67 0.43
C VAL A 231 2.83 -18.82 -0.07
N GLN A 232 3.07 -18.41 -1.31
CA GLN A 232 4.37 -18.51 -1.96
C GLN A 232 4.86 -17.12 -2.37
N LEU A 233 6.12 -16.81 -2.07
CA LEU A 233 6.83 -15.68 -2.64
C LEU A 233 7.56 -16.14 -3.90
N LEU A 234 7.31 -15.46 -5.02
CA LEU A 234 7.75 -15.91 -6.34
C LEU A 234 8.67 -14.89 -7.02
N SER A 235 9.58 -15.40 -7.84
CA SER A 235 10.46 -14.62 -8.71
C SER A 235 9.73 -13.96 -9.87
N ASP A 236 10.44 -13.16 -10.67
CA ASP A 236 9.95 -12.61 -11.95
C ASP A 236 9.46 -13.69 -12.93
N ASN A 237 10.12 -14.86 -12.94
CA ASN A 237 9.78 -16.03 -13.73
C ASN A 237 8.71 -16.93 -13.07
N LYS A 238 8.16 -16.50 -11.92
CA LYS A 238 7.21 -17.24 -11.09
C LYS A 238 7.76 -18.52 -10.45
N ASP A 239 9.08 -18.60 -10.28
CA ASP A 239 9.70 -19.67 -9.49
C ASP A 239 9.52 -19.41 -7.99
N ILE A 240 9.31 -20.46 -7.20
CA ILE A 240 9.14 -20.34 -5.76
C ILE A 240 10.49 -19.99 -5.12
N ILE A 241 10.55 -18.82 -4.47
CA ILE A 241 11.69 -18.38 -3.66
C ILE A 241 11.54 -18.92 -2.24
N THR A 242 10.36 -18.72 -1.66
CA THR A 242 10.01 -19.28 -0.34
C THR A 242 8.51 -19.53 -0.27
N GLU A 243 8.13 -20.45 0.61
CA GLU A 243 6.76 -20.90 0.79
C GLU A 243 6.44 -21.02 2.28
N TYR A 244 5.25 -20.55 2.63
CA TYR A 244 4.58 -20.91 3.86
C TYR A 244 3.39 -21.81 3.51
N LYS A 245 3.36 -22.99 4.10
CA LYS A 245 2.23 -23.90 4.01
C LYS A 245 1.82 -24.32 5.42
N SER A 246 0.58 -24.07 5.79
CA SER A 246 0.05 -24.51 7.08
C SER A 246 -0.06 -26.04 7.10
N GLU A 247 -0.08 -26.61 8.30
CA GLU A 247 -0.65 -27.94 8.46
C GLU A 247 -2.15 -27.93 8.10
N ILE A 248 -2.73 -29.09 7.81
CA ILE A 248 -4.19 -29.20 7.65
C ILE A 248 -4.82 -29.03 9.02
N ILE A 249 -5.50 -27.90 9.21
CA ILE A 249 -6.18 -27.58 10.46
C ILE A 249 -7.53 -28.31 10.45
N THR A 250 -7.75 -29.12 11.48
CA THR A 250 -8.98 -29.90 11.65
C THR A 250 -9.82 -29.28 12.77
N ILE A 251 -11.04 -28.84 12.45
CA ILE A 251 -12.02 -28.40 13.45
C ILE A 251 -13.04 -29.52 13.62
N PRO A 252 -13.25 -30.04 14.85
CA PRO A 252 -14.20 -31.12 15.08
C PRO A 252 -15.65 -30.65 14.97
N GLN A 253 -16.55 -31.60 14.72
CA GLN A 253 -17.98 -31.40 14.90
C GLN A 253 -18.29 -31.04 16.36
N PHE A 254 -19.33 -30.22 16.60
CA PHE A 254 -19.69 -29.68 17.91
C PHE A 254 -18.63 -28.75 18.50
N SER A 255 -17.85 -28.08 17.63
CA SER A 255 -17.03 -26.94 18.01
C SER A 255 -17.89 -25.74 18.42
N ASP A 256 -17.27 -24.75 19.04
CA ASP A 256 -17.91 -23.49 19.42
C ASP A 256 -18.25 -22.58 18.22
N ALA A 257 -17.87 -22.99 17.00
CA ALA A 257 -18.03 -22.24 15.75
C ALA A 257 -17.38 -20.84 15.79
N SER A 258 -16.35 -20.66 16.62
CA SER A 258 -15.59 -19.41 16.70
C SER A 258 -14.77 -19.16 15.43
N TRP A 259 -14.66 -17.90 15.04
CA TRP A 259 -13.74 -17.45 14.01
C TRP A 259 -12.30 -17.47 14.55
N ASN A 260 -11.42 -18.13 13.81
CA ASN A 260 -10.00 -18.26 14.15
C ASN A 260 -9.16 -17.48 13.14
N GLN A 261 -8.10 -16.86 13.62
CA GLN A 261 -7.13 -16.18 12.77
C GLN A 261 -5.88 -17.05 12.62
N ILE A 262 -5.39 -17.17 11.38
CA ILE A 262 -4.02 -17.61 11.09
C ILE A 262 -3.23 -16.42 10.57
N ASN A 263 -1.97 -16.30 10.98
CA ASN A 263 -1.07 -15.30 10.44
C ASN A 263 0.32 -15.87 10.19
N HIS A 264 1.03 -15.26 9.25
CA HIS A 264 2.42 -15.56 8.96
C HIS A 264 3.14 -14.31 8.47
N THR A 265 4.40 -14.13 8.88
CA THR A 265 5.23 -13.01 8.42
C THR A 265 6.47 -13.54 7.72
N PHE A 266 6.59 -13.25 6.43
CA PHE A 266 7.86 -13.45 5.73
C PHE A 266 8.81 -12.30 6.09
N SER A 267 10.02 -12.66 6.51
CA SER A 267 11.11 -11.73 6.83
C SER A 267 12.41 -12.33 6.31
N GLY A 268 13.34 -11.49 5.84
CA GLY A 268 14.63 -11.96 5.32
C GLY A 268 14.50 -13.02 4.22
N TYR A 269 13.52 -12.88 3.33
CA TYR A 269 13.17 -13.85 2.30
C TYR A 269 14.16 -13.93 1.14
N GLY A 270 15.19 -13.07 1.13
CA GLY A 270 16.17 -13.00 0.05
C GLY A 270 15.69 -12.16 -1.14
N PRO A 271 16.60 -11.80 -2.07
CA PRO A 271 16.26 -10.97 -3.20
C PRO A 271 15.47 -11.75 -4.27
N GLY A 272 14.81 -11.01 -5.15
CA GLY A 272 14.16 -11.53 -6.36
C GLY A 272 12.65 -11.68 -6.26
N VAL A 273 12.04 -11.43 -5.10
CA VAL A 273 10.57 -11.52 -4.93
C VAL A 273 9.89 -10.46 -5.80
N ARG A 274 8.94 -10.89 -6.63
CA ARG A 274 8.12 -10.04 -7.51
C ARG A 274 6.62 -10.32 -7.39
N PHE A 275 6.25 -11.54 -7.04
CA PHE A 275 4.85 -11.91 -6.84
C PHE A 275 4.62 -12.61 -5.50
N ILE A 276 3.38 -12.54 -5.04
CA ILE A 276 2.86 -13.34 -3.93
C ILE A 276 1.69 -14.15 -4.45
N ARG A 277 1.76 -15.47 -4.36
CA ARG A 277 0.60 -16.34 -4.59
C ARG A 277 -0.02 -16.68 -3.25
N PHE A 278 -1.23 -16.19 -3.00
CA PHE A 278 -2.04 -16.58 -1.84
C PHE A 278 -3.02 -17.66 -2.27
N GLN A 279 -3.11 -18.77 -1.55
CA GLN A 279 -4.08 -19.83 -1.81
C GLN A 279 -4.59 -20.41 -0.49
N HIS A 280 -5.90 -20.54 -0.37
CA HIS A 280 -6.51 -21.24 0.76
C HIS A 280 -7.62 -22.16 0.29
N GLY A 281 -8.06 -23.04 1.18
CA GLY A 281 -9.11 -23.98 0.87
C GLY A 281 -9.48 -24.87 2.04
N GLY A 282 -10.43 -25.76 1.79
CA GLY A 282 -10.92 -26.70 2.77
C GLY A 282 -12.06 -27.55 2.27
N GLN A 283 -12.56 -28.38 3.16
CA GLN A 283 -13.72 -29.24 2.96
C GLN A 283 -14.35 -29.56 4.31
N ASP A 284 -15.51 -30.19 4.32
CA ASP A 284 -16.03 -30.80 5.54
C ASP A 284 -15.24 -32.05 5.95
N SER A 285 -15.50 -32.56 7.15
CA SER A 285 -14.98 -33.86 7.61
C SER A 285 -16.08 -34.92 7.80
N VAL A 286 -17.32 -34.59 7.42
CA VAL A 286 -18.52 -35.42 7.65
C VAL A 286 -19.16 -35.93 6.35
N PHE A 287 -18.69 -35.46 5.20
CA PHE A 287 -19.12 -35.82 3.85
C PHE A 287 -20.62 -35.56 3.60
N TRP A 288 -21.11 -34.40 4.02
CA TRP A 288 -22.51 -34.00 3.90
C TRP A 288 -22.75 -33.12 2.68
N LYS A 289 -23.74 -33.50 1.87
CA LYS A 289 -24.15 -32.69 0.71
C LYS A 289 -24.53 -31.27 1.14
N GLY A 290 -24.04 -30.25 0.44
CA GLY A 290 -24.19 -28.83 0.78
C GLY A 290 -22.87 -28.17 1.19
N TRP A 291 -22.96 -27.09 1.96
CA TRP A 291 -21.82 -26.25 2.37
C TRP A 291 -21.55 -26.38 3.87
N TYR A 292 -21.03 -27.55 4.23
CA TYR A 292 -20.71 -27.93 5.61
C TYR A 292 -19.20 -27.88 5.91
N GLY A 293 -18.39 -27.45 4.93
CA GLY A 293 -16.95 -27.31 5.07
C GLY A 293 -16.53 -26.02 5.78
N VAL A 294 -15.23 -25.72 5.68
CA VAL A 294 -14.68 -24.49 6.27
C VAL A 294 -15.28 -23.25 5.60
N ARG A 295 -15.47 -22.22 6.42
CA ARG A 295 -15.81 -20.84 6.04
C ARG A 295 -14.56 -19.99 6.10
N VAL A 296 -14.32 -19.16 5.09
CA VAL A 296 -13.16 -18.26 5.03
C VAL A 296 -13.58 -16.85 4.63
N THR A 297 -12.96 -15.82 5.23
CA THR A 297 -13.21 -14.40 4.92
C THR A 297 -12.06 -13.54 5.44
N ASN A 298 -12.10 -12.25 5.12
CA ASN A 298 -11.20 -11.23 5.66
C ASN A 298 -9.70 -11.57 5.49
N SER A 299 -9.36 -12.24 4.38
CA SER A 299 -7.98 -12.53 4.01
C SER A 299 -7.20 -11.24 3.76
N SER A 300 -5.94 -11.19 4.20
CA SER A 300 -5.09 -10.01 4.06
C SER A 300 -3.65 -10.36 3.66
N VAL A 301 -3.08 -9.54 2.78
CA VAL A 301 -1.65 -9.50 2.49
C VAL A 301 -1.20 -8.05 2.57
N THR A 302 -0.25 -7.75 3.45
CA THR A 302 0.22 -6.38 3.70
C THR A 302 1.74 -6.31 3.78
N ILE A 303 2.34 -5.28 3.19
CA ILE A 303 3.78 -5.00 3.31
C ILE A 303 3.98 -4.01 4.45
N GLN A 304 4.75 -4.42 5.47
CA GLN A 304 4.95 -3.65 6.69
C GLN A 304 6.11 -2.65 6.55
N PRO A 305 6.02 -1.48 7.19
CA PRO A 305 7.03 -0.42 7.17
C PRO A 305 8.33 -0.76 7.91
#